data_AF-A0A672K547-F1
#
_entry.id   AF-A0A672K547-F1
#
_cell.length_a   1.000
_cell.length_b   1.000
_cell.length_c   1.000
_cell.angle_alpha   90.00
_cell.angle_beta   90.00
_cell.angle_gamma   90.00
#
_symmetry.space_group_name_H-M   'P 1'
#
loop_
_entity.id
_entity.type
_entity.pdbx_description
1 polymer ?
#
loop_
_entity_poly.entity_id
_entity_poly.type
_entity_poly.pdbx_seq_one_letter_code
_entity_poly.pdbx_strand_id
1 'polypeptide(L)' 'MVKGDVNKPKGKTSAYAFFVQTSRNEHKRKTPDVPVNFSEFSKKCSERWKVNMAKVD' A
#
# COMPACT_ATOMS: atom_id res chain seq x y z
N MET A 1 -3.81 -5.83 -8.75
CA MET A 1 -2.78 -6.86 -8.49
C MET A 1 -3.17 -8.06 -9.31
N VAL A 2 -2.42 -8.34 -10.39
CA VAL A 2 -2.71 -9.52 -11.21
C VAL A 2 -2.50 -10.73 -10.31
N LYS A 3 -3.51 -11.60 -10.19
CA LYS A 3 -3.33 -12.87 -9.52
C LYS A 3 -2.59 -13.76 -10.52
N GLY A 4 -1.26 -13.66 -10.50
CA GLY A 4 -0.41 -14.59 -11.25
C GLY A 4 -0.68 -16.02 -10.80
N ASP A 5 -0.21 -17.00 -11.58
CA ASP A 5 -0.36 -18.42 -11.29
C ASP A 5 -0.10 -18.71 -9.82
N VAL A 6 -1.08 -19.35 -9.16
CA VAL A 6 -1.02 -19.66 -7.72
C VAL A 6 0.20 -20.53 -7.39
N ASN A 7 0.65 -21.32 -8.35
CA ASN A 7 1.82 -22.20 -8.23
C ASN A 7 3.17 -21.47 -8.39
N LYS A 8 3.17 -20.21 -8.84
CA LYS A 8 4.40 -19.42 -8.99
C LYS A 8 4.69 -18.69 -7.68
N PRO A 9 5.93 -18.75 -7.15
CA PRO A 9 6.28 -17.97 -5.96
C PRO A 9 6.03 -16.49 -6.22
N LYS A 10 5.38 -15.83 -5.26
CA LYS A 10 5.16 -14.38 -5.31
C LYS A 10 6.52 -13.69 -5.39
N GLY A 11 6.68 -12.78 -6.36
CA GLY A 11 7.91 -12.02 -6.53
C GLY A 11 8.29 -11.23 -5.28
N LYS A 12 9.53 -10.72 -5.26
CA LYS A 12 10.04 -9.89 -4.15
C LYS A 12 9.13 -8.67 -3.97
N THR A 13 8.65 -8.47 -2.75
CA THR A 13 7.80 -7.32 -2.41
C THR A 13 8.69 -6.13 -2.11
N SER A 14 8.51 -5.01 -2.82
CA SER A 14 9.27 -3.78 -2.56
C SER A 14 8.86 -3.14 -1.23
N ALA A 15 9.73 -2.31 -0.65
CA ALA A 15 9.42 -1.56 0.57
C ALA A 15 8.15 -0.71 0.42
N TYR A 16 7.96 -0.09 -0.75
CA TYR A 16 6.73 0.66 -1.06
C TYR A 16 5.50 -0.25 -1.11
N ALA A 17 5.59 -1.45 -1.68
CA ALA A 17 4.49 -2.41 -1.69
C ALA A 17 4.10 -2.85 -0.27
N PHE A 18 5.09 -3.05 0.61
CA PHE A 18 4.84 -3.32 2.03
C PHE A 18 4.18 -2.13 2.73
N PHE A 19 4.66 -0.91 2.48
CA PHE A 19 4.06 0.31 3.04
C PHE A 19 2.59 0.52 2.63
N VAL A 20 2.27 0.31 1.35
CA VAL A 20 0.90 0.40 0.83
C VAL A 20 0.01 -0.67 1.45
N GLN A 21 0.53 -1.89 1.63
CA GLN A 21 -0.17 -2.99 2.32
C GLN A 21 -0.51 -2.62 3.76
N THR A 22 0.46 -2.12 4.52
CA THR A 22 0.30 -1.71 5.92
C THR A 22 -0.66 -0.54 6.05
N SER A 23 -0.53 0.49 5.20
CA SER A 23 -1.44 1.63 5.17
C SER A 23 -2.89 1.20 4.89
N ARG A 24 -3.08 0.21 4.01
CA ARG A 24 -4.41 -0.32 3.68
C ARG A 24 -5.00 -1.10 4.85
N ASN A 25 -4.19 -1.89 5.54
CA ASN A 25 -4.64 -2.67 6.69
C ASN A 25 -5.05 -1.75 7.84
N GLU A 26 -4.28 -0.69 8.10
CA GLU A 26 -4.64 0.31 9.11
C GLU A 26 -5.96 1.02 8.77
N HIS A 27 -6.17 1.38 7.50
CA HIS A 27 -7.43 1.99 7.07
C HIS A 27 -8.61 1.04 7.27
N LYS A 28 -8.47 -0.25 6.93
CA LYS A 28 -9.51 -1.26 7.19
C LYS A 28 -9.80 -1.44 8.67
N ARG A 29 -8.79 -1.35 9.54
CA ARG A 29 -8.97 -1.49 10.99
C ARG A 29 -9.69 -0.29 11.62
N LYS A 30 -9.43 0.92 11.12
CA LYS A 30 -10.02 2.17 11.64
C LYS A 30 -11.40 2.46 11.03
N THR A 31 -11.57 2.19 9.75
CA THR A 31 -12.78 2.46 8.96
C THR A 31 -13.10 1.25 8.09
N PRO A 32 -13.61 0.16 8.69
CA PRO A 32 -13.94 -1.06 7.94
C PRO A 32 -15.11 -0.87 6.96
N ASP A 33 -16.00 0.09 7.24
CA ASP A 33 -17.22 0.34 6.46
C ASP A 33 -16.99 1.20 5.21
N VAL A 34 -15.90 1.99 5.20
CA VAL A 34 -15.61 2.90 4.09
C VAL A 34 -14.81 2.17 3.01
N PRO A 35 -15.36 1.97 1.80
CA PRO A 35 -14.61 1.37 0.71
C PRO A 35 -13.50 2.32 0.25
N VAL A 36 -12.28 1.79 0.18
CA VAL A 36 -11.11 2.57 -0.20
C VAL A 36 -11.02 2.66 -1.73
N ASN A 37 -11.17 3.85 -2.31
CA ASN A 37 -10.90 4.07 -3.72
C ASN A 37 -9.39 3.93 -3.99
N PHE A 38 -9.00 3.03 -4.90
CA PHE A 38 -7.59 2.75 -5.16
C PHE A 38 -6.83 3.96 -5.72
N SER A 39 -7.46 4.79 -6.54
CA SER A 39 -6.82 5.94 -7.18
C SER A 39 -6.47 7.01 -6.14
N GLU A 40 -7.43 7.37 -5.28
CA GLU A 40 -7.19 8.30 -4.18
C GLU A 40 -6.21 7.74 -3.14
N PHE A 41 -6.35 6.46 -2.79
CA PHE A 41 -5.48 5.80 -1.84
C PHE A 41 -4.03 5.77 -2.33
N SER A 42 -3.81 5.49 -3.61
CA SER A 42 -2.47 5.48 -4.22
C SER A 42 -1.83 6.87 -4.19
N LYS A 43 -2.59 7.93 -4.48
CA LYS A 43 -2.10 9.31 -4.38
C LYS A 43 -1.67 9.65 -2.94
N LYS A 44 -2.56 9.39 -1.98
CA LYS A 44 -2.32 9.67 -0.55
C LYS A 44 -1.14 8.87 0.01
N CYS A 45 -0.97 7.60 -0.39
CA CYS A 45 0.19 6.80 -0.01
C CYS A 45 1.48 7.35 -0.62
N SER A 46 1.47 7.75 -1.89
CA SER A 46 2.65 8.31 -2.58
C SER A 46 3.13 9.60 -1.92
N GLU A 47 2.22 10.53 -1.60
CA GLU A 47 2.55 11.77 -0.89
C GLU A 47 3.14 11.50 0.50
N ARG A 48 2.50 10.63 1.28
CA ARG A 48 2.98 10.26 2.62
C ARG A 48 4.33 9.56 2.58
N TRP A 49 4.53 8.69 1.60
CA TRP A 49 5.80 7.99 1.39
C TRP A 49 6.93 8.98 1.08
N LYS A 50 6.70 9.95 0.18
CA LYS A 50 7.68 11.00 -0.12
C LYS A 50 8.07 11.82 1.11
N VAL A 51 7.10 12.25 1.92
CA VAL A 51 7.37 13.01 3.16
C VAL A 51 8.16 12.18 4.17
N ASN A 52 7.84 10.89 4.31
CA ASN A 52 8.56 10.00 5.22
C ASN A 52 10.01 9.78 4.76
N MET A 53 10.25 9.65 3.46
CA MET A 53 11.60 9.52 2.91
C MET A 53 12.38 10.84 2.97
N ALA A 54 11.72 11.99 2.80
CA ALA A 54 12.37 13.31 2.86
C ALA A 54 12.81 13.72 4.28
N LYS A 55 12.35 13.02 5.32
CA LYS A 55 12.81 13.21 6.71
C LYS A 55 13.98 12.29 7.10
N VAL A 56 14.42 11.45 6.16
CA VAL A 56 15.66 10.68 6.30
C VAL A 56 16.75 11.47 5.58
N ASP A 57 17.13 12.61 6.18
CA ASP A 57 18.34 13.37 5.85
C ASP A 57 19.17 13.45 7.14
#